data_AF-A0A428QN17-F1
#
_entry.id   AF-A0A428QN17-F1
#
_cell.length_a   1.000
_cell.length_b   1.000
_cell.length_c   1.000
_cell.angle_alpha   90.00
_cell.angle_beta   90.00
_cell.angle_gamma   90.00
#
_symmetry.space_group_name_H-M   'P 1'
#
loop_
_entity.id
_entity.type
_entity.pdbx_description
1 polymer ?
#
loop_
_entity_poly.entity_id
_entity_poly.type
_entity_poly.pdbx_seq_one_letter_code
_entity_poly.pdbx_strand_id
1 'polypeptide(L)'
;MADNSNSKNPLLQATYDGDAPEVCLLLNAGANTEVRNEDGQTPLLLAAVRGYGAIAALLLLEDADINATDKNGNTALLFATGSRHVDVVRILLGKGNNASIILSAADRDGHTPLHVAAWLGDVEMVKMLLNFGADSKVTDGGGKTPAMLARDAGHWDTAKLLGEDAKRSLVFAREIEIDDRIAREERAAEEKRVAEEKRVAEEARRAEEEKRARELLVPWELQQVLRYHTSNVNSVNFSHDSKLLASGSWDRTIRIWNTTTEQVVRTIRSDGDVGSAVFSHDSTMLASSSRDVRIWDTATGQLRRILHGAASGPIAFSHDSKLLAARAGDGIAVWDTSTGRQRKVMQYDPRHGRIECVAFSRDSKLLATGSEWISVWDTNTGKRVPEYRSNTHPIASVAFSPDGKLLAFGAQSAVEVFDLGTTSRRSLEKAWDRNNSITFSHDSKLLASVGDWDIRIWDTETCQLLQSLEGHSSLICSIAFSHDTRLLASASHVQDSVIRLWHLKARPWPRY
;
A
#
# COMPACT_ATOMS: atom_id res chain seq x y z
N MET A 1 63.53 -22.67 -12.91
CA MET A 1 62.16 -23.20 -13.02
C MET A 1 61.59 -23.15 -11.61
N ALA A 2 60.83 -22.10 -11.29
CA ALA A 2 60.12 -22.00 -10.02
C ALA A 2 58.74 -22.60 -10.22
N ASP A 3 58.40 -23.56 -9.37
CA ASP A 3 57.15 -24.30 -9.34
C ASP A 3 56.00 -23.31 -9.05
N ASN A 4 55.19 -22.96 -10.06
CA ASN A 4 54.15 -21.94 -9.91
C ASN A 4 52.91 -22.57 -9.26
N SER A 5 52.94 -22.75 -7.94
CA SER A 5 51.82 -23.24 -7.12
C SER A 5 50.61 -22.30 -7.12
N ASN A 6 50.79 -21.02 -7.47
CA ASN A 6 49.71 -20.04 -7.66
C ASN A 6 49.02 -20.16 -9.04
N SER A 7 49.64 -20.83 -10.03
CA SER A 7 49.11 -20.97 -11.40
C SER A 7 47.76 -21.68 -11.50
N LYS A 8 47.33 -22.37 -10.45
CA LYS A 8 46.08 -23.14 -10.43
C LYS A 8 44.85 -22.28 -10.10
N ASN A 9 45.01 -21.05 -9.60
CA ASN A 9 43.89 -20.16 -9.32
C ASN A 9 44.16 -18.76 -9.90
N PRO A 10 43.32 -18.28 -10.84
CA PRO A 10 43.51 -16.97 -11.47
C PRO A 10 43.58 -15.81 -10.49
N LEU A 11 42.80 -15.84 -9.40
CA LEU A 11 42.78 -14.76 -8.41
C LEU A 11 44.07 -14.75 -7.58
N LEU A 12 44.62 -15.93 -7.20
CA LEU A 12 45.90 -16.02 -6.50
C LEU A 12 47.06 -15.56 -7.39
N GLN A 13 47.03 -15.91 -8.68
CA GLN A 13 48.04 -15.51 -9.64
C GLN A 13 48.02 -13.99 -9.89
N ALA A 14 46.85 -13.42 -10.22
CA ALA A 14 46.69 -11.99 -10.45
C ALA A 14 47.08 -11.16 -9.21
N THR A 15 46.72 -11.65 -8.02
CA THR A 15 47.13 -11.03 -6.75
C THR A 15 48.63 -11.12 -6.51
N TYR A 16 49.25 -12.26 -6.85
CA TYR A 16 50.69 -12.45 -6.71
C TYR A 16 51.49 -11.53 -7.64
N ASP A 17 50.99 -11.34 -8.87
CA ASP A 17 51.60 -10.49 -9.89
C ASP A 17 51.35 -8.99 -9.63
N GLY A 18 50.38 -8.65 -8.78
CA GLY A 18 50.04 -7.28 -8.42
C GLY A 18 49.14 -6.59 -9.45
N ASP A 19 48.45 -7.34 -10.30
CA ASP A 19 47.55 -6.81 -11.33
C ASP A 19 46.18 -6.46 -10.73
N ALA A 20 46.07 -5.25 -10.18
CA ALA A 20 44.83 -4.77 -9.58
C ALA A 20 43.64 -4.72 -10.57
N PRO A 21 43.81 -4.30 -11.84
CA PRO A 21 42.76 -4.45 -12.86
C PRO A 21 42.26 -5.88 -13.06
N GLU A 22 43.16 -6.86 -13.17
CA GLU A 22 42.78 -8.26 -13.34
C GLU A 22 42.08 -8.81 -12.08
N VAL A 23 42.57 -8.47 -10.89
CA VAL A 23 41.91 -8.80 -9.63
C VAL A 23 40.48 -8.24 -9.58
N CYS A 24 40.29 -6.97 -9.94
CA CYS A 24 38.98 -6.33 -9.97
C CYS A 24 38.02 -7.02 -10.95
N LEU A 25 38.51 -7.43 -12.13
CA LEU A 25 37.70 -8.17 -13.11
C LEU A 25 37.30 -9.54 -12.58
N LEU A 26 38.22 -10.27 -11.94
CA LEU A 26 37.94 -11.59 -11.37
C LEU A 26 36.95 -11.51 -10.20
N LEU A 27 37.06 -10.51 -9.33
CA LEU A 27 36.11 -10.29 -8.23
C LEU A 27 34.70 -9.98 -8.74
N ASN A 28 34.57 -9.08 -9.73
CA ASN A 28 33.29 -8.80 -10.38
C ASN A 28 32.67 -10.02 -11.08
N ALA A 29 33.49 -11.00 -11.47
CA ALA A 29 33.04 -12.27 -12.03
C ALA A 29 32.66 -13.31 -10.95
N GLY A 30 32.69 -12.95 -9.67
CA GLY A 30 32.34 -13.81 -8.54
C GLY A 30 33.46 -14.76 -8.12
N ALA A 31 34.74 -14.40 -8.35
CA ALA A 31 35.85 -15.20 -7.86
C ALA A 31 35.83 -15.31 -6.33
N ASN A 32 36.02 -16.53 -5.81
CA ASN A 32 36.07 -16.77 -4.38
C ASN A 32 37.32 -16.14 -3.76
N THR A 33 37.12 -15.21 -2.82
CA THR A 33 38.18 -14.50 -2.08
C THR A 33 38.93 -15.39 -1.08
N GLU A 34 38.39 -16.56 -0.72
CA GLU A 34 38.95 -17.47 0.29
C GLU A 34 39.74 -18.66 -0.29
N VAL A 35 40.15 -18.55 -1.56
CA VAL A 35 41.01 -19.54 -2.21
C VAL A 35 42.39 -19.58 -1.55
N ARG A 36 43.02 -20.75 -1.49
CA ARG A 36 44.31 -20.94 -0.78
C ARG A 36 45.37 -21.56 -1.68
N ASN A 37 46.59 -21.03 -1.61
CA ASN A 37 47.77 -21.66 -2.23
C ASN A 37 48.32 -22.81 -1.36
N GLU A 38 49.45 -23.39 -1.79
CA GLU A 38 50.08 -24.50 -1.07
C GLU A 38 50.60 -24.14 0.32
N ASP A 39 50.86 -22.87 0.60
CA ASP A 39 51.24 -22.37 1.93
C ASP A 39 50.03 -22.01 2.80
N GLY A 40 48.81 -22.16 2.26
CA GLY A 40 47.56 -21.79 2.91
C GLY A 40 47.24 -20.30 2.84
N GLN A 41 47.96 -19.53 2.02
CA GLN A 41 47.75 -18.10 1.87
C GLN A 41 46.53 -17.80 1.00
N THR A 42 45.68 -16.90 1.47
CA THR A 42 44.59 -16.29 0.71
C THR A 42 45.10 -15.14 -0.15
N PRO A 43 44.33 -14.68 -1.16
CA PRO A 43 44.64 -13.44 -1.87
C PRO A 43 44.93 -12.26 -0.94
N LEU A 44 44.18 -12.10 0.16
CA LEU A 44 44.41 -11.01 1.11
C LEU A 44 45.77 -11.15 1.82
N LEU A 45 46.16 -12.38 2.20
CA LEU A 45 47.48 -12.66 2.77
C LEU A 45 48.62 -12.37 1.77
N LEU A 46 48.43 -12.72 0.49
CA LEU A 46 49.39 -12.44 -0.58
C LEU A 46 49.54 -10.93 -0.85
N ALA A 47 48.42 -10.20 -0.91
CA ALA A 47 48.43 -8.76 -1.05
C ALA A 47 49.13 -8.09 0.14
N ALA A 48 48.93 -8.61 1.35
CA ALA A 48 49.51 -8.07 2.56
C ALA A 48 51.03 -8.29 2.68
N VAL A 49 51.54 -9.48 2.32
CA VAL A 49 52.99 -9.73 2.32
C VAL A 49 53.71 -8.94 1.21
N ARG A 50 53.05 -8.72 0.07
CA ARG A 50 53.61 -7.99 -1.07
C ARG A 50 53.43 -6.47 -1.03
N GLY A 51 52.58 -5.96 -0.13
CA GLY A 51 52.34 -4.52 0.02
C GLY A 51 51.39 -3.94 -1.03
N TYR A 52 50.48 -4.75 -1.56
CA TYR A 52 49.52 -4.30 -2.58
C TYR A 52 48.26 -3.72 -1.92
N GLY A 53 48.35 -2.50 -1.39
CA GLY A 53 47.25 -1.82 -0.70
C GLY A 53 45.95 -1.72 -1.52
N ALA A 54 46.04 -1.40 -2.81
CA ALA A 54 44.86 -1.32 -3.68
C ALA A 54 44.14 -2.67 -3.82
N ILE A 55 44.90 -3.76 -3.93
CA ILE A 55 44.35 -5.12 -4.01
C ILE A 55 43.76 -5.54 -2.66
N ALA A 56 44.43 -5.23 -1.55
CA ALA A 56 43.90 -5.48 -0.21
C ALA A 56 42.56 -4.76 0.03
N ALA A 57 42.43 -3.50 -0.41
CA ALA A 57 41.17 -2.76 -0.31
C ALA A 57 40.05 -3.38 -1.16
N LEU A 58 40.34 -3.81 -2.39
CA LEU A 58 39.36 -4.48 -3.25
C LEU A 58 38.87 -5.80 -2.64
N LEU A 59 39.77 -6.61 -2.10
CA LEU A 59 39.42 -7.89 -1.47
C LEU A 59 38.53 -7.68 -0.23
N LEU A 60 38.80 -6.66 0.59
CA LEU A 60 38.00 -6.34 1.76
C LEU A 60 36.62 -5.77 1.41
N LEU A 61 36.49 -5.10 0.25
CA LEU A 61 35.19 -4.64 -0.27
C LEU A 61 34.28 -5.82 -0.64
N GLU A 62 34.87 -6.94 -1.07
CA GLU A 62 34.21 -8.18 -1.46
C GLU A 62 34.20 -9.21 -0.32
N ASP A 63 34.11 -8.74 0.92
CA ASP A 63 33.95 -9.54 2.15
C ASP A 63 35.02 -10.63 2.38
N ALA A 64 36.26 -10.45 1.89
CA ALA A 64 37.37 -11.35 2.24
C ALA A 64 37.60 -11.38 3.76
N ASP A 65 37.85 -12.56 4.32
CA ASP A 65 38.07 -12.74 5.75
C ASP A 65 39.38 -12.07 6.18
N ILE A 66 39.23 -10.94 6.85
CA ILE A 66 40.33 -10.12 7.36
C ILE A 66 41.22 -10.86 8.39
N ASN A 67 40.69 -11.90 9.02
CA ASN A 67 41.37 -12.69 10.06
C ASN A 67 41.85 -14.06 9.56
N ALA A 68 41.75 -14.34 8.26
CA ALA A 68 42.24 -15.58 7.67
C ALA A 68 43.74 -15.79 7.98
N THR A 69 44.13 -17.04 8.21
CA THR A 69 45.51 -17.44 8.52
C THR A 69 46.10 -18.41 7.51
N ASP A 70 47.40 -18.26 7.26
CA ASP A 70 48.20 -19.26 6.53
C ASP A 70 48.46 -20.51 7.40
N LYS A 71 49.21 -21.48 6.87
CA LYS A 71 49.57 -22.68 7.65
C LYS A 71 50.35 -22.35 8.92
N ASN A 72 51.09 -21.25 8.97
CA ASN A 72 51.91 -20.81 10.09
C ASN A 72 51.15 -19.92 11.09
N GLY A 73 49.85 -19.70 10.91
CA GLY A 73 49.04 -18.84 11.77
C GLY A 73 49.19 -17.34 11.45
N ASN A 74 49.90 -16.97 10.39
CA ASN A 74 50.09 -15.57 10.02
C ASN A 74 48.80 -15.00 9.43
N THR A 75 48.37 -13.87 9.99
CA THR A 75 47.29 -13.04 9.44
C THR A 75 47.82 -12.01 8.45
N ALA A 76 46.92 -11.35 7.72
CA ALA A 76 47.28 -10.26 6.82
C ALA A 76 47.97 -9.12 7.57
N LEU A 77 47.53 -8.85 8.81
CA LEU A 77 48.14 -7.86 9.68
C LEU A 77 49.58 -8.24 10.09
N LEU A 78 49.84 -9.51 10.40
CA LEU A 78 51.20 -10.01 10.70
C LEU A 78 52.13 -9.85 9.49
N PHE A 79 51.68 -10.25 8.30
CA PHE A 79 52.47 -10.12 7.07
C PHE A 79 52.77 -8.68 6.70
N ALA A 80 51.76 -7.80 6.73
CA ALA A 80 51.94 -6.39 6.43
C ALA A 80 52.84 -5.69 7.47
N THR A 81 52.74 -6.07 8.74
CA THR A 81 53.59 -5.56 9.82
C THR A 81 55.05 -6.02 9.65
N GLY A 82 55.27 -7.32 9.44
CA GLY A 82 56.62 -7.88 9.23
C GLY A 82 57.31 -7.36 7.98
N SER A 83 56.54 -7.05 6.94
CA SER A 83 57.03 -6.47 5.69
C SER A 83 57.05 -4.94 5.68
N ARG A 84 56.60 -4.30 6.77
CA ARG A 84 56.56 -2.84 6.99
C ARG A 84 55.70 -2.06 5.99
N HIS A 85 54.63 -2.69 5.50
CA HIS A 85 53.67 -2.08 4.56
C HIS A 85 52.60 -1.28 5.32
N VAL A 86 52.95 -0.07 5.72
CA VAL A 86 52.11 0.81 6.56
C VAL A 86 50.77 1.16 5.90
N ASP A 87 50.73 1.26 4.58
CA ASP A 87 49.52 1.49 3.79
C ASP A 87 48.53 0.32 3.92
N VAL A 88 49.00 -0.92 3.79
CA VAL A 88 48.17 -2.12 4.00
C VAL A 88 47.72 -2.20 5.46
N VAL A 89 48.61 -1.94 6.42
CA VAL A 89 48.23 -1.93 7.84
C VAL A 89 47.12 -0.91 8.13
N ARG A 90 47.19 0.30 7.55
CA ARG A 90 46.10 1.29 7.68
C ARG A 90 44.78 0.82 7.08
N ILE A 91 44.83 0.14 5.94
CA ILE A 91 43.63 -0.42 5.29
C ILE A 91 42.99 -1.50 6.17
N LEU A 92 43.81 -2.38 6.76
CA LEU A 92 43.36 -3.44 7.66
C LEU A 92 42.80 -2.89 8.99
N LEU A 93 43.36 -1.79 9.52
CA LEU A 93 42.91 -1.15 10.76
C LEU A 93 41.80 -0.11 10.57
N GLY A 94 41.39 0.20 9.34
CA GLY A 94 40.44 1.26 9.03
C GLY A 94 39.02 1.02 9.56
N LYS A 95 38.41 2.03 10.21
CA LYS A 95 37.06 2.01 10.80
C LYS A 95 35.90 1.77 9.80
N GLY A 96 36.18 1.66 8.50
CA GLY A 96 35.18 1.47 7.44
C GLY A 96 34.87 0.01 7.12
N ASN A 97 35.58 -0.95 7.72
CA ASN A 97 35.35 -2.36 7.47
C ASN A 97 34.39 -2.89 8.55
N ASN A 98 33.29 -3.55 8.15
CA ASN A 98 32.31 -4.13 9.07
C ASN A 98 32.86 -5.31 9.91
N ALA A 99 34.11 -5.72 9.69
CA ALA A 99 34.78 -6.85 10.33
C ALA A 99 35.74 -6.39 11.44
N SER A 100 35.67 -7.05 12.60
CA SER A 100 36.58 -6.80 13.73
C SER A 100 37.90 -7.53 13.50
N ILE A 101 38.98 -6.78 13.28
CA ILE A 101 40.33 -7.35 13.16
C ILE A 101 40.88 -7.77 14.54
N ILE A 102 41.48 -8.95 14.61
CA ILE A 102 42.01 -9.52 15.85
C ILE A 102 43.47 -9.10 16.02
N LEU A 103 43.72 -8.06 16.82
CA LEU A 103 45.07 -7.54 17.11
C LEU A 103 45.95 -8.50 17.94
N SER A 104 45.33 -9.46 18.63
CA SER A 104 46.00 -10.48 19.43
C SER A 104 46.33 -11.74 18.64
N ALA A 105 45.99 -11.82 17.35
CA ALA A 105 46.34 -12.97 16.52
C ALA A 105 47.86 -13.12 16.48
N ALA A 106 48.33 -14.35 16.70
CA ALA A 106 49.73 -14.68 16.83
C ALA A 106 50.14 -15.77 15.84
N ASP A 107 51.37 -15.69 15.36
CA ASP A 107 51.98 -16.78 14.59
C ASP A 107 52.24 -18.02 15.46
N ARG A 108 52.78 -19.09 14.85
CA ARG A 108 53.14 -20.32 15.58
C ARG A 108 54.13 -20.14 16.72
N ASP A 109 54.93 -19.08 16.71
CA ASP A 109 55.90 -18.75 17.77
C ASP A 109 55.29 -17.83 18.85
N GLY A 110 54.02 -17.45 18.69
CA GLY A 110 53.30 -16.59 19.62
C GLY A 110 53.52 -15.09 19.38
N HIS A 111 54.15 -14.69 18.27
CA HIS A 111 54.34 -13.28 17.96
C HIS A 111 53.05 -12.65 17.45
N THR A 112 52.58 -11.63 18.17
CA THR A 112 51.52 -10.72 17.68
C THR A 112 52.11 -9.65 16.75
N PRO A 113 51.30 -8.90 15.98
CA PRO A 113 51.79 -7.76 15.20
C PRO A 113 52.62 -6.78 16.03
N LEU A 114 52.27 -6.58 17.30
CA LEU A 114 53.03 -5.71 18.19
C LEU A 114 54.40 -6.29 18.57
N HIS A 115 54.53 -7.61 18.73
CA HIS A 115 55.83 -8.28 18.91
C HIS A 115 56.72 -8.08 17.68
N VAL A 116 56.15 -8.29 16.47
CA VAL A 116 56.87 -8.11 15.20
C VAL A 116 57.32 -6.66 15.01
N ALA A 117 56.43 -5.68 15.21
CA ALA A 117 56.77 -4.26 15.11
C ALA A 117 57.84 -3.83 16.14
N ALA A 118 57.78 -4.39 17.35
CA ALA A 118 58.74 -4.10 18.40
C ALA A 118 60.13 -4.70 18.12
N TRP A 119 60.18 -5.95 17.63
CA TRP A 119 61.42 -6.59 17.19
C TRP A 119 62.09 -5.83 16.04
N LEU A 120 61.30 -5.31 15.09
CA LEU A 120 61.79 -4.50 13.97
C LEU A 120 62.15 -3.06 14.36
N GLY A 121 61.81 -2.63 15.59
CA GLY A 121 62.03 -1.26 16.06
C GLY A 121 61.19 -0.21 15.35
N ASP A 122 60.07 -0.59 14.72
CA ASP A 122 59.25 0.33 13.93
C ASP A 122 58.33 1.16 14.83
N VAL A 123 58.83 2.32 15.27
CA VAL A 123 58.14 3.21 16.22
C VAL A 123 56.78 3.67 15.70
N GLU A 124 56.65 3.94 14.40
CA GLU A 124 55.39 4.40 13.81
C GLU A 124 54.36 3.27 13.78
N MET A 125 54.79 2.07 13.40
CA MET A 125 53.93 0.88 13.44
C MET A 125 53.49 0.54 14.87
N VAL A 126 54.39 0.64 15.85
CA VAL A 126 54.08 0.44 17.27
C VAL A 126 53.05 1.46 17.74
N LYS A 127 53.22 2.75 17.45
CA LYS A 127 52.21 3.78 17.79
C LYS A 127 50.86 3.48 17.15
N MET A 128 50.86 3.10 15.89
CA MET A 128 49.64 2.76 15.16
C MET A 128 48.90 1.60 15.84
N LEU A 129 49.58 0.47 16.07
CA LEU A 129 48.98 -0.71 16.69
C LEU A 129 48.46 -0.43 18.11
N LEU A 130 49.21 0.32 18.93
CA LEU A 130 48.77 0.73 20.27
C LEU A 130 47.53 1.63 20.21
N ASN A 131 47.49 2.58 19.28
CA ASN A 131 46.36 3.49 19.11
C ASN A 131 45.06 2.76 18.69
N PHE A 132 45.18 1.58 18.09
CA PHE A 132 44.05 0.70 17.78
C PHE A 132 43.75 -0.34 18.88
N GLY A 133 44.46 -0.30 20.00
CA GLY A 133 44.19 -1.13 21.18
C GLY A 133 44.95 -2.45 21.26
N ALA A 134 46.09 -2.59 20.57
CA ALA A 134 46.93 -3.77 20.71
C ALA A 134 47.51 -3.86 22.15
N ASP A 135 47.38 -5.04 22.78
CA ASP A 135 47.87 -5.24 24.14
C ASP A 135 49.40 -5.37 24.19
N SER A 136 50.04 -4.40 24.84
CA SER A 136 51.50 -4.34 25.03
C SER A 136 52.06 -5.33 26.05
N LYS A 137 51.20 -6.07 26.76
CA LYS A 137 51.60 -7.03 27.81
C LYS A 137 51.54 -8.49 27.39
N VAL A 138 51.03 -8.79 26.20
CA VAL A 138 51.01 -10.16 25.67
C VAL A 138 52.43 -10.69 25.62
N THR A 139 52.61 -11.98 25.93
CA THR A 139 53.90 -12.67 25.83
C THR A 139 53.89 -13.62 24.66
N ASP A 140 55.00 -13.68 23.92
CA ASP A 140 55.24 -14.72 22.91
C ASP A 140 55.43 -16.12 23.53
N GLY A 141 55.65 -17.14 22.69
CA GLY A 141 55.89 -18.51 23.13
C GLY A 141 57.15 -18.69 23.99
N GLY A 142 58.06 -17.71 23.99
CA GLY A 142 59.24 -17.64 24.84
C GLY A 142 59.02 -16.85 26.14
N GLY A 143 57.81 -16.36 26.39
CA GLY A 143 57.47 -15.55 27.57
C GLY A 143 57.94 -14.10 27.50
N LYS A 144 58.35 -13.61 26.32
CA LYS A 144 58.82 -12.23 26.15
C LYS A 144 57.68 -11.33 25.71
N THR A 145 57.60 -10.14 26.30
CA THR A 145 56.68 -9.09 25.84
C THR A 145 57.27 -8.34 24.63
N PRO A 146 56.47 -7.58 23.86
CA PRO A 146 56.99 -6.73 22.80
C PRO A 146 58.09 -5.79 23.28
N ALA A 147 57.98 -5.24 24.50
CA ALA A 147 59.01 -4.38 25.06
C ALA A 147 60.32 -5.11 25.36
N MET A 148 60.27 -6.39 25.73
CA MET A 148 61.46 -7.22 25.94
C MET A 148 62.13 -7.55 24.60
N LEU A 149 61.34 -7.90 23.57
CA LEU A 149 61.87 -8.12 22.21
C LEU A 149 62.54 -6.87 21.62
N ALA A 150 61.94 -5.69 21.80
CA ALA A 150 62.56 -4.44 21.38
C ALA A 150 63.92 -4.19 22.08
N ARG A 151 64.05 -4.54 23.36
CA ARG A 151 65.33 -4.41 24.09
C ARG A 151 66.38 -5.40 23.59
N ASP A 152 65.98 -6.65 23.39
CA ASP A 152 66.86 -7.71 22.89
C ASP A 152 67.38 -7.39 21.49
N ALA A 153 66.56 -6.73 20.65
CA ALA A 153 66.93 -6.23 19.33
C ALA A 153 67.69 -4.87 19.36
N GLY A 154 67.83 -4.23 20.53
CA GLY A 154 68.55 -2.96 20.69
C GLY A 154 67.75 -1.69 20.43
N HIS A 155 66.42 -1.78 20.27
CA HIS A 155 65.49 -0.68 20.01
C HIS A 155 64.93 -0.05 21.30
N TRP A 156 65.79 0.69 22.01
CA TRP A 156 65.49 1.27 23.33
C TRP A 156 64.33 2.27 23.33
N ASP A 157 64.18 3.08 22.28
CA ASP A 157 63.08 4.06 22.17
C ASP A 157 61.72 3.37 22.03
N THR A 158 61.66 2.30 21.23
CA THR A 158 60.47 1.46 21.06
C THR A 158 60.11 0.76 22.36
N ALA A 159 61.09 0.21 23.09
CA ALA A 159 60.87 -0.41 24.40
C ALA A 159 60.37 0.59 25.45
N LYS A 160 60.84 1.84 25.41
CA LYS A 160 60.37 2.91 26.32
C LYS A 160 58.91 3.28 26.02
N LEU A 161 58.56 3.45 24.74
CA LEU A 161 57.20 3.75 24.30
C LEU A 161 56.20 2.69 24.77
N LEU A 162 56.52 1.41 24.57
CA LEU A 162 55.71 0.27 25.01
C LEU A 162 55.53 0.22 26.53
N GLY A 163 56.55 0.62 27.29
CA GLY A 163 56.50 0.69 28.76
C GLY A 163 55.64 1.83 29.32
N GLU A 164 55.51 2.95 28.60
CA GLU A 164 54.67 4.09 29.00
C GLU A 164 53.18 3.86 28.68
N ASP A 165 52.89 3.17 27.57
CA ASP A 165 51.51 2.85 27.16
C ASP A 165 50.77 1.92 28.13
N ALA A 166 51.49 0.95 28.71
CA ALA A 166 50.96 0.05 29.74
C ALA A 166 50.39 0.78 30.97
N LYS A 167 50.79 2.04 31.20
CA LYS A 167 50.24 2.91 32.27
C LYS A 167 49.02 3.72 31.80
N ARG A 168 48.91 4.06 30.51
CA ARG A 168 47.78 4.79 29.92
C ARG A 168 46.56 3.90 29.68
N SER A 169 46.76 2.66 29.24
CA SER A 169 45.68 1.69 28.96
C SER A 169 44.78 1.43 30.19
N LEU A 170 45.34 1.44 31.40
CA LEU A 170 44.60 1.29 32.66
C LEU A 170 43.67 2.47 33.00
N VAL A 171 43.96 3.67 32.49
CA VAL A 171 43.16 4.88 32.73
C VAL A 171 42.08 5.01 31.66
N PHE A 172 42.44 4.78 30.39
CA PHE A 172 41.54 4.91 29.24
C PHE A 172 40.41 3.87 29.23
N ALA A 173 40.68 2.65 29.69
CA ALA A 173 39.65 1.61 29.82
C ALA A 173 38.52 2.01 30.79
N ARG A 174 38.81 2.83 31.81
CA ARG A 174 37.82 3.30 32.78
C ARG A 174 36.98 4.47 32.27
N GLU A 175 37.52 5.28 31.38
CA GLU A 175 36.79 6.40 30.75
C GLU A 175 35.83 5.91 29.67
N ILE A 176 36.25 4.97 28.81
CA ILE A 176 35.38 4.35 27.80
C ILE A 176 34.16 3.68 28.45
N GLU A 177 34.34 2.97 29.56
CA GLU A 177 33.24 2.27 30.23
C GLU A 177 32.17 3.24 30.78
N ILE A 178 32.58 4.44 31.19
CA ILE A 178 31.65 5.48 31.67
C ILE A 178 30.88 6.10 30.50
N ASP A 179 31.56 6.43 29.42
CA ASP A 179 30.93 7.01 28.23
C ASP A 179 29.97 6.02 27.55
N ASP A 180 30.34 4.73 27.49
CA ASP A 180 29.46 3.67 27.00
C ASP A 180 28.22 3.49 27.88
N ARG A 181 28.35 3.64 29.21
CA ARG A 181 27.21 3.57 30.12
C ARG A 181 26.26 4.75 29.92
N ILE A 182 26.79 5.96 29.80
CA ILE A 182 25.99 7.16 29.53
C ILE A 182 25.26 7.03 28.17
N ALA A 183 25.97 6.61 27.12
CA ALA A 183 25.37 6.41 25.80
C ALA A 183 24.27 5.33 25.80
N ARG A 184 24.41 4.26 26.60
CA ARG A 184 23.36 3.24 26.76
C ARG A 184 22.14 3.80 27.49
N GLU A 185 22.34 4.59 28.53
CA GLU A 185 21.25 5.23 29.28
C GLU A 185 20.50 6.26 28.43
N GLU A 186 21.21 7.07 27.64
CA GLU A 186 20.60 8.03 26.71
C GLU A 186 19.81 7.33 25.60
N ARG A 187 20.34 6.25 25.00
CA ARG A 187 19.59 5.44 24.03
C ARG A 187 18.33 4.83 24.63
N ALA A 188 18.43 4.26 25.83
CA ALA A 188 17.28 3.69 26.52
C ALA A 188 16.22 4.75 26.88
N ALA A 189 16.65 5.97 27.21
CA ALA A 189 15.74 7.10 27.46
C ALA A 189 15.04 7.56 26.17
N GLU A 190 15.77 7.64 25.06
CA GLU A 190 15.21 8.00 23.75
C GLU A 190 14.23 6.95 23.24
N GLU A 191 14.58 5.66 23.34
CA GLU A 191 13.68 4.56 22.99
C GLU A 191 12.39 4.60 23.81
N LYS A 192 12.47 4.88 25.12
CA LYS A 192 11.29 5.07 25.96
C LYS A 192 10.45 6.28 25.54
N ARG A 193 11.08 7.40 25.17
CA ARG A 193 10.38 8.61 24.70
C ARG A 193 9.65 8.33 23.39
N VAL A 194 10.32 7.72 22.42
CA VAL A 194 9.73 7.36 21.13
C VAL A 194 8.60 6.33 21.30
N ALA A 195 8.76 5.36 22.20
CA ALA A 195 7.71 4.39 22.51
C ALA A 195 6.47 5.07 23.14
N GLU A 196 6.68 6.04 24.05
CA GLU A 196 5.61 6.79 24.67
C GLU A 196 4.89 7.71 23.66
N GLU A 197 5.63 8.41 22.80
CA GLU A 197 5.05 9.22 21.71
C GLU A 197 4.21 8.37 20.76
N LYS A 198 4.70 7.17 20.38
CA LYS A 198 3.93 6.21 19.57
C LYS A 198 2.68 5.73 20.30
N ARG A 199 2.77 5.46 21.60
CA ARG A 199 1.62 5.03 22.42
C ARG A 199 0.55 6.12 22.47
N VAL A 200 0.94 7.37 22.74
CA VAL A 200 0.03 8.52 22.79
C VAL A 200 -0.61 8.77 21.41
N ALA A 201 0.16 8.67 20.33
CA ALA A 201 -0.36 8.82 18.97
C ALA A 201 -1.38 7.72 18.62
N GLU A 202 -1.10 6.47 18.99
CA GLU A 202 -2.03 5.36 18.77
C GLU A 202 -3.30 5.47 19.64
N GLU A 203 -3.17 5.91 20.90
CA GLU A 203 -4.31 6.19 21.77
C GLU A 203 -5.17 7.34 21.22
N ALA A 204 -4.55 8.41 20.73
CA ALA A 204 -5.24 9.52 20.08
C ALA A 204 -5.98 9.08 18.81
N ARG A 205 -5.33 8.27 17.96
CA ARG A 205 -5.93 7.70 16.75
C ARG A 205 -7.14 6.83 17.09
N ARG A 206 -7.01 5.95 18.09
CA ARG A 206 -8.12 5.12 18.57
C ARG A 206 -9.27 5.95 19.15
N ALA A 207 -8.96 6.98 19.92
CA ALA A 207 -9.97 7.88 20.48
C ALA A 207 -10.71 8.66 19.39
N GLU A 208 -10.01 9.09 18.33
CA GLU A 208 -10.62 9.73 17.16
C GLU A 208 -11.49 8.75 16.37
N GLU A 209 -11.02 7.53 16.14
CA GLU A 209 -11.79 6.45 15.51
C GLU A 209 -13.04 6.10 16.31
N GLU A 210 -12.93 5.98 17.65
CA GLU A 210 -14.07 5.69 18.51
C GLU A 210 -15.05 6.87 18.56
N LYS A 211 -14.55 8.11 18.65
CA LYS A 211 -15.38 9.31 18.59
C LYS A 211 -16.13 9.39 17.27
N ARG A 212 -15.46 9.08 16.15
CA ARG A 212 -16.07 9.03 14.82
C ARG A 212 -17.08 7.90 14.69
N ALA A 213 -16.75 6.70 15.15
CA ALA A 213 -17.68 5.57 15.18
C ALA A 213 -18.91 5.87 16.03
N ARG A 214 -18.76 6.63 17.12
CA ARG A 214 -19.88 7.18 17.88
C ARG A 214 -20.64 8.21 17.05
N GLU A 215 -19.98 9.22 16.47
CA GLU A 215 -20.57 10.26 15.58
C GLU A 215 -21.40 9.67 14.45
N LEU A 216 -20.86 8.65 13.80
CA LEU A 216 -21.46 7.87 12.73
C LEU A 216 -22.15 6.60 13.25
N LEU A 217 -22.50 6.53 14.53
CA LEU A 217 -23.42 5.50 14.98
C LEU A 217 -24.77 5.86 14.35
N VAL A 218 -25.14 5.11 13.31
CA VAL A 218 -26.28 5.41 12.46
C VAL A 218 -27.43 4.49 12.88
N PRO A 219 -28.35 4.87 13.77
CA PRO A 219 -29.52 4.05 14.07
C PRO A 219 -30.56 4.23 12.96
N TRP A 220 -30.41 3.53 11.84
CA TRP A 220 -31.51 3.41 10.88
C TRP A 220 -32.52 2.42 11.43
N GLU A 221 -33.79 2.82 11.39
CA GLU A 221 -34.88 1.95 11.78
C GLU A 221 -35.97 1.95 10.72
N LEU A 222 -36.65 0.81 10.60
CA LEU A 222 -37.78 0.68 9.69
C LEU A 222 -38.92 1.57 10.20
N GLN A 223 -39.24 2.62 9.45
CA GLN A 223 -40.35 3.51 9.77
C GLN A 223 -41.64 3.02 9.13
N GLN A 224 -41.59 2.68 7.84
CA GLN A 224 -42.80 2.42 7.06
C GLN A 224 -42.61 1.35 5.99
N VAL A 225 -43.69 0.60 5.73
CA VAL A 225 -43.78 -0.39 4.65
C VAL A 225 -44.92 -0.02 3.68
N LEU A 226 -44.58 0.30 2.44
CA LEU A 226 -45.50 0.70 1.39
C LEU A 226 -45.89 -0.52 0.52
N ARG A 227 -47.15 -0.97 0.59
CA ARG A 227 -47.62 -2.24 0.00
C ARG A 227 -48.51 -2.12 -1.25
N TYR A 228 -48.33 -1.09 -2.07
CA TYR A 228 -49.29 -0.83 -3.18
C TYR A 228 -48.95 -1.49 -4.51
N HIS A 229 -47.72 -1.97 -4.71
CA HIS A 229 -47.37 -2.67 -5.95
C HIS A 229 -47.85 -4.12 -5.90
N THR A 230 -48.27 -4.63 -7.05
CA THR A 230 -48.80 -6.01 -7.18
C THR A 230 -47.79 -6.99 -7.78
N SER A 231 -46.57 -6.51 -8.04
CA SER A 231 -45.47 -7.28 -8.60
C SER A 231 -44.14 -6.67 -8.16
N ASN A 232 -43.04 -7.23 -8.66
CA ASN A 232 -41.67 -6.85 -8.35
C ASN A 232 -41.46 -5.33 -8.45
N VAL A 233 -40.84 -4.71 -7.44
CA VAL A 233 -40.47 -3.29 -7.47
C VAL A 233 -38.99 -3.20 -7.81
N ASN A 234 -38.66 -2.91 -9.06
CA ASN A 234 -37.27 -2.95 -9.53
C ASN A 234 -36.45 -1.72 -9.22
N SER A 235 -37.11 -0.58 -9.01
CA SER A 235 -36.43 0.69 -8.94
C SER A 235 -37.14 1.61 -7.99
N VAL A 236 -36.36 2.22 -7.09
CA VAL A 236 -36.78 3.31 -6.23
C VAL A 236 -35.80 4.47 -6.36
N ASN A 237 -36.32 5.69 -6.39
CA ASN A 237 -35.49 6.89 -6.53
C ASN A 237 -36.18 8.11 -5.91
N PHE A 238 -35.46 8.87 -5.09
CA PHE A 238 -35.97 10.10 -4.50
C PHE A 238 -35.82 11.28 -5.47
N SER A 239 -36.77 12.20 -5.44
CA SER A 239 -36.58 13.51 -6.07
C SER A 239 -35.43 14.25 -5.39
N HIS A 240 -34.77 15.15 -6.13
CA HIS A 240 -33.63 15.90 -5.63
C HIS A 240 -33.98 16.84 -4.47
N ASP A 241 -35.25 17.28 -4.39
CA ASP A 241 -35.78 18.04 -3.26
C ASP A 241 -36.22 17.15 -2.07
N SER A 242 -36.05 15.83 -2.15
CA SER A 242 -36.45 14.81 -1.16
C SER A 242 -37.94 14.76 -0.80
N LYS A 243 -38.82 15.45 -1.54
CA LYS A 243 -40.27 15.49 -1.25
C LYS A 243 -41.04 14.34 -1.87
N LEU A 244 -40.50 13.76 -2.94
CA LEU A 244 -41.13 12.70 -3.70
C LEU A 244 -40.22 11.47 -3.75
N LEU A 245 -40.85 10.30 -3.82
CA LEU A 245 -40.22 9.04 -4.12
C LEU A 245 -40.91 8.46 -5.35
N ALA A 246 -40.14 7.97 -6.33
CA ALA A 246 -40.65 7.22 -7.47
C ALA A 246 -40.36 5.75 -7.26
N SER A 247 -41.32 4.89 -7.60
CA SER A 247 -41.13 3.45 -7.66
C SER A 247 -41.63 2.89 -8.98
N GLY A 248 -40.79 2.12 -9.67
CA GLY A 248 -41.13 1.40 -10.90
C GLY A 248 -41.30 -0.09 -10.64
N SER A 249 -42.38 -0.67 -11.16
CA SER A 249 -42.71 -2.08 -10.95
C SER A 249 -43.08 -2.84 -12.23
N TRP A 250 -42.94 -4.16 -12.18
CA TRP A 250 -43.46 -5.11 -13.16
C TRP A 250 -44.98 -5.20 -13.20
N ASP A 251 -45.69 -4.54 -12.27
CA ASP A 251 -47.14 -4.32 -12.41
C ASP A 251 -47.49 -3.26 -13.48
N ARG A 252 -46.49 -2.81 -14.23
CA ARG A 252 -46.55 -1.82 -15.31
C ARG A 252 -46.93 -0.43 -14.83
N THR A 253 -46.76 -0.15 -13.54
CA THR A 253 -47.00 1.17 -12.97
C THR A 253 -45.72 1.81 -12.44
N ILE A 254 -45.71 3.14 -12.51
CA ILE A 254 -44.79 3.99 -11.77
C ILE A 254 -45.62 4.70 -10.73
N ARG A 255 -45.29 4.54 -9.46
CA ARG A 255 -45.96 5.26 -8.37
C ARG A 255 -45.06 6.37 -7.85
N ILE A 256 -45.66 7.54 -7.68
CA ILE A 256 -45.02 8.68 -7.03
C ILE A 256 -45.63 8.84 -5.65
N TRP A 257 -44.79 8.87 -4.65
CA TRP A 257 -45.15 8.94 -3.23
C TRP A 257 -44.68 10.26 -2.67
N ASN A 258 -45.45 10.83 -1.75
CA ASN A 258 -44.98 11.93 -0.94
C ASN A 258 -44.17 11.36 0.23
N THR A 259 -42.96 11.85 0.46
CA THR A 259 -42.06 11.32 1.49
C THR A 259 -42.48 11.71 2.91
N THR A 260 -43.25 12.79 3.05
CA THR A 260 -43.75 13.28 4.34
C THR A 260 -45.06 12.62 4.74
N THR A 261 -46.01 12.48 3.80
CA THR A 261 -47.31 11.86 4.08
C THR A 261 -47.33 10.36 3.83
N GLU A 262 -46.30 9.83 3.15
CA GLU A 262 -46.15 8.41 2.78
C GLU A 262 -47.29 7.88 1.90
N GLN A 263 -48.05 8.78 1.28
CA GLN A 263 -49.17 8.46 0.42
C GLN A 263 -48.80 8.55 -1.05
N VAL A 264 -49.47 7.73 -1.87
CA VAL A 264 -49.35 7.79 -3.32
C VAL A 264 -49.96 9.11 -3.82
N VAL A 265 -49.11 9.99 -4.33
CA VAL A 265 -49.52 11.24 -5.00
C VAL A 265 -50.04 10.93 -6.40
N ARG A 266 -49.38 10.01 -7.10
CA ARG A 266 -49.71 9.69 -8.50
C ARG A 266 -49.36 8.27 -8.86
N THR A 267 -50.16 7.67 -9.74
CA THR A 267 -49.85 6.39 -10.40
C THR A 267 -49.88 6.61 -11.91
N ILE A 268 -48.74 6.37 -12.57
CA ILE A 268 -48.57 6.47 -14.02
C ILE A 268 -48.56 5.05 -14.57
N ARG A 269 -49.40 4.77 -15.57
CA ARG A 269 -49.37 3.49 -16.30
C ARG A 269 -48.36 3.56 -17.43
N SER A 270 -47.45 2.60 -17.45
CA SER A 270 -46.48 2.41 -18.52
C SER A 270 -46.97 1.33 -19.50
N ASP A 271 -46.36 1.26 -20.66
CA ASP A 271 -46.75 0.32 -21.71
C ASP A 271 -46.19 -1.10 -21.49
N GLY A 272 -45.39 -1.33 -20.46
CA GLY A 272 -44.74 -2.62 -20.21
C GLY A 272 -44.16 -2.67 -18.81
N ASP A 273 -43.31 -3.66 -18.57
CA ASP A 273 -42.74 -3.85 -17.25
C ASP A 273 -41.68 -2.76 -17.02
N VAL A 274 -41.76 -2.05 -15.88
CA VAL A 274 -40.86 -0.93 -15.60
C VAL A 274 -39.54 -1.49 -15.04
N GLY A 275 -38.46 -1.29 -15.78
CA GLY A 275 -37.11 -1.67 -15.38
C GLY A 275 -36.47 -0.66 -14.43
N SER A 276 -36.61 0.64 -14.71
CA SER A 276 -36.03 1.71 -13.90
C SER A 276 -36.87 2.98 -13.98
N ALA A 277 -36.92 3.74 -12.88
CA ALA A 277 -37.58 5.04 -12.79
C ALA A 277 -36.68 6.00 -11.99
N VAL A 278 -36.28 7.11 -12.62
CA VAL A 278 -35.31 8.06 -12.03
C VAL A 278 -35.77 9.50 -12.21
N PHE A 279 -35.59 10.33 -11.19
CA PHE A 279 -35.84 11.77 -11.30
C PHE A 279 -34.65 12.49 -11.93
N SER A 280 -34.93 13.60 -12.62
CA SER A 280 -33.90 14.58 -12.96
C SER A 280 -33.39 15.30 -11.71
N HIS A 281 -32.18 15.86 -11.80
CA HIS A 281 -31.54 16.56 -10.68
C HIS A 281 -32.23 17.88 -10.34
N ASP A 282 -32.95 18.46 -11.30
CA ASP A 282 -33.83 19.62 -11.06
C ASP A 282 -35.23 19.23 -10.55
N SER A 283 -35.52 17.93 -10.38
CA SER A 283 -36.82 17.38 -9.96
C SER A 283 -38.02 17.71 -10.88
N THR A 284 -37.78 18.24 -12.09
CA THR A 284 -38.85 18.62 -13.04
C THR A 284 -39.26 17.48 -13.98
N MET A 285 -38.39 16.49 -14.16
CA MET A 285 -38.59 15.36 -15.05
C MET A 285 -38.46 14.03 -14.30
N LEU A 286 -39.23 13.04 -14.77
CA LEU A 286 -39.09 11.65 -14.38
C LEU A 286 -38.84 10.84 -15.65
N ALA A 287 -37.77 10.07 -15.69
CA ALA A 287 -37.53 9.11 -16.77
C ALA A 287 -37.92 7.71 -16.31
N SER A 288 -38.50 6.93 -17.22
CA SER A 288 -38.84 5.52 -16.96
C SER A 288 -38.44 4.64 -18.13
N SER A 289 -37.77 3.53 -17.86
CA SER A 289 -37.47 2.50 -18.85
C SER A 289 -38.51 1.38 -18.76
N SER A 290 -39.27 1.22 -19.83
CA SER A 290 -40.31 0.19 -19.98
C SER A 290 -40.04 -0.58 -21.26
N ARG A 291 -40.95 -0.62 -22.26
CA ARG A 291 -40.57 -1.03 -23.62
C ARG A 291 -39.69 0.04 -24.28
N ASP A 292 -40.17 1.28 -24.21
CA ASP A 292 -39.41 2.48 -24.56
C ASP A 292 -38.99 3.23 -23.29
N VAL A 293 -38.00 4.11 -23.44
CA VAL A 293 -37.68 5.11 -22.41
C VAL A 293 -38.57 6.34 -22.60
N ARG A 294 -39.31 6.69 -21.55
CA ARG A 294 -40.24 7.83 -21.54
C ARG A 294 -39.81 8.87 -20.53
N ILE A 295 -40.00 10.14 -20.87
CA ILE A 295 -39.78 11.28 -19.99
C ILE A 295 -41.14 11.89 -19.67
N TRP A 296 -41.43 12.00 -18.38
CA TRP A 296 -42.66 12.53 -17.82
C TRP A 296 -42.35 13.86 -17.12
N ASP A 297 -43.34 14.73 -17.11
CA ASP A 297 -43.35 15.92 -16.26
C ASP A 297 -43.71 15.50 -14.82
N THR A 298 -42.89 15.89 -13.83
CA THR A 298 -43.09 15.42 -12.45
C THR A 298 -44.33 16.01 -11.79
N ALA A 299 -44.62 17.28 -12.05
CA ALA A 299 -45.75 18.00 -11.46
C ALA A 299 -47.09 17.49 -12.01
N THR A 300 -47.20 17.43 -13.33
CA THR A 300 -48.46 17.07 -14.02
C THR A 300 -48.61 15.56 -14.22
N GLY A 301 -47.50 14.81 -14.23
CA GLY A 301 -47.48 13.39 -14.58
C GLY A 301 -47.74 13.11 -16.06
N GLN A 302 -47.73 14.14 -16.90
CA GLN A 302 -47.96 13.99 -18.34
C GLN A 302 -46.70 13.53 -19.05
N LEU A 303 -46.90 12.74 -20.12
CA LEU A 303 -45.81 12.32 -20.99
C LEU A 303 -45.27 13.53 -21.75
N ARG A 304 -44.01 13.89 -21.51
CA ARG A 304 -43.33 14.94 -22.28
C ARG A 304 -42.71 14.38 -23.54
N ARG A 305 -42.13 13.17 -23.47
CA ARG A 305 -41.36 12.61 -24.58
C ARG A 305 -41.20 11.10 -24.54
N ILE A 306 -41.05 10.49 -25.71
CA ILE A 306 -40.61 9.11 -25.90
C ILE A 306 -39.23 9.16 -26.60
N LEU A 307 -38.25 8.45 -26.07
CA LEU A 307 -36.92 8.34 -26.65
C LEU A 307 -36.87 7.11 -27.57
N HIS A 308 -37.24 7.31 -28.84
CA HIS A 308 -37.22 6.23 -29.82
C HIS A 308 -35.79 5.69 -30.01
N GLY A 309 -35.64 4.37 -30.01
CA GLY A 309 -34.36 3.67 -30.09
C GLY A 309 -33.69 3.38 -28.74
N ALA A 310 -34.21 3.95 -27.64
CA ALA A 310 -33.80 3.58 -26.29
C ALA A 310 -34.61 2.36 -25.82
N ALA A 311 -33.92 1.35 -25.29
CA ALA A 311 -34.50 0.09 -24.86
C ALA A 311 -34.68 0.01 -23.33
N SER A 312 -35.44 -1.00 -22.89
CA SER A 312 -35.55 -1.39 -21.48
C SER A 312 -34.19 -1.67 -20.83
N GLY A 313 -33.96 -1.14 -19.64
CA GLY A 313 -32.71 -1.32 -18.92
C GLY A 313 -32.41 -0.19 -17.93
N PRO A 314 -31.15 -0.07 -17.49
CA PRO A 314 -30.75 0.95 -16.54
C PRO A 314 -30.73 2.32 -17.23
N ILE A 315 -31.18 3.34 -16.50
CA ILE A 315 -31.22 4.74 -16.96
C ILE A 315 -30.67 5.66 -15.88
N ALA A 316 -30.02 6.75 -16.28
CA ALA A 316 -29.53 7.77 -15.37
C ALA A 316 -29.59 9.15 -16.03
N PHE A 317 -29.97 10.17 -15.26
CA PHE A 317 -29.82 11.57 -15.68
C PHE A 317 -28.40 12.06 -15.40
N SER A 318 -27.90 12.95 -16.25
CA SER A 318 -26.77 13.80 -15.89
C SER A 318 -27.14 14.73 -14.75
N HIS A 319 -26.13 15.16 -13.99
CA HIS A 319 -26.32 16.06 -12.85
C HIS A 319 -26.83 17.44 -13.25
N ASP A 320 -26.59 17.88 -14.49
CA ASP A 320 -27.16 19.10 -15.07
C ASP A 320 -28.59 18.91 -15.63
N SER A 321 -29.17 17.71 -15.53
CA SER A 321 -30.49 17.32 -16.06
C SER A 321 -30.68 17.45 -17.58
N LYS A 322 -29.64 17.79 -18.34
CA LYS A 322 -29.72 17.98 -19.80
C LYS A 322 -29.59 16.69 -20.59
N LEU A 323 -29.01 15.67 -19.98
CA LEU A 323 -28.72 14.39 -20.62
C LEU A 323 -29.35 13.24 -19.88
N LEU A 324 -29.74 12.22 -20.64
CA LEU A 324 -30.19 10.93 -20.11
C LEU A 324 -29.37 9.83 -20.77
N ALA A 325 -28.73 8.99 -19.96
CA ALA A 325 -28.11 7.75 -20.43
C ALA A 325 -29.13 6.62 -20.36
N ALA A 326 -29.19 5.82 -21.41
CA ALA A 326 -30.05 4.65 -21.52
C ALA A 326 -29.46 3.64 -22.53
N ARG A 327 -29.95 2.41 -22.48
CA ARG A 327 -29.51 1.38 -23.42
C ARG A 327 -29.99 1.68 -24.85
N ALA A 328 -29.11 1.54 -25.84
CA ALA A 328 -29.43 1.62 -27.27
C ALA A 328 -28.72 0.49 -28.02
N GLY A 329 -29.50 -0.41 -28.64
CA GLY A 329 -28.98 -1.63 -29.27
C GLY A 329 -28.20 -2.48 -28.25
N ASP A 330 -26.95 -2.80 -28.59
CA ASP A 330 -26.02 -3.57 -27.75
C ASP A 330 -25.19 -2.70 -26.80
N GLY A 331 -25.32 -1.37 -26.86
CA GLY A 331 -24.54 -0.45 -26.03
C GLY A 331 -25.38 0.53 -25.24
N ILE A 332 -24.73 1.60 -24.82
CA ILE A 332 -25.38 2.72 -24.12
C ILE A 332 -25.29 3.96 -25.00
N ALA A 333 -26.34 4.78 -24.98
CA ALA A 333 -26.32 6.07 -25.63
C ALA A 333 -26.72 7.17 -24.65
N VAL A 334 -26.45 8.40 -25.06
CA VAL A 334 -26.80 9.60 -24.30
C VAL A 334 -27.74 10.43 -25.15
N TRP A 335 -28.93 10.72 -24.63
CA TRP A 335 -29.95 11.55 -25.27
C TRP A 335 -29.99 12.91 -24.63
N ASP A 336 -30.28 13.92 -25.43
CA ASP A 336 -30.64 15.23 -24.94
C ASP A 336 -32.09 15.22 -24.43
N THR A 337 -32.30 15.61 -23.17
CA THR A 337 -33.61 15.51 -22.50
C THR A 337 -34.63 16.50 -23.07
N SER A 338 -34.16 17.64 -23.59
CA SER A 338 -35.01 18.70 -24.13
C SER A 338 -35.53 18.35 -25.53
N THR A 339 -34.66 17.82 -26.39
CA THR A 339 -34.96 17.52 -27.81
C THR A 339 -35.34 16.06 -28.04
N GLY A 340 -34.92 15.15 -27.15
CA GLY A 340 -35.01 13.70 -27.31
C GLY A 340 -34.10 13.12 -28.39
N ARG A 341 -33.17 13.92 -28.93
CA ARG A 341 -32.23 13.45 -29.93
C ARG A 341 -31.10 12.69 -29.27
N GLN A 342 -30.74 11.56 -29.87
CA GLN A 342 -29.56 10.80 -29.50
C GLN A 342 -28.32 11.63 -29.84
N ARG A 343 -27.51 11.98 -28.83
CA ARG A 343 -26.29 12.76 -29.01
C ARG A 343 -25.08 11.89 -29.32
N LYS A 344 -24.94 10.77 -28.61
CA LYS A 344 -23.77 9.90 -28.73
C LYS A 344 -24.14 8.45 -28.41
N VAL A 345 -23.51 7.53 -29.11
CA VAL A 345 -23.52 6.09 -28.82
C VAL A 345 -22.15 5.69 -28.34
N MET A 346 -22.08 5.08 -27.17
CA MET A 346 -20.89 4.45 -26.63
C MET A 346 -20.92 2.99 -27.08
N GLN A 347 -20.09 2.66 -28.07
CA GLN A 347 -20.06 1.31 -28.63
C GLN A 347 -19.53 0.33 -27.60
N TYR A 348 -20.43 -0.55 -27.18
CA TYR A 348 -20.18 -1.63 -26.27
C TYR A 348 -19.85 -2.90 -27.07
N ASP A 349 -18.99 -3.77 -26.55
CA ASP A 349 -18.70 -5.04 -27.23
C ASP A 349 -19.70 -6.08 -26.69
N PRO A 350 -20.61 -6.61 -27.53
CA PRO A 350 -21.68 -7.49 -27.09
C PRO A 350 -21.21 -8.75 -26.35
N ARG A 351 -19.93 -9.14 -26.49
CA ARG A 351 -19.34 -10.30 -25.82
C ARG A 351 -19.24 -10.14 -24.30
N HIS A 352 -19.32 -8.93 -23.77
CA HIS A 352 -19.17 -8.64 -22.33
C HIS A 352 -20.51 -8.58 -21.59
N GLY A 353 -21.54 -9.23 -22.14
CA GLY A 353 -22.85 -9.35 -21.51
C GLY A 353 -23.71 -8.09 -21.60
N ARG A 354 -24.85 -8.12 -20.91
CA ARG A 354 -25.80 -7.01 -20.85
C ARG A 354 -25.31 -5.93 -19.89
N ILE A 355 -25.55 -4.66 -20.22
CA ILE A 355 -25.35 -3.55 -19.30
C ILE A 355 -26.47 -3.58 -18.24
N GLU A 356 -26.08 -3.79 -16.99
CA GLU A 356 -26.98 -3.92 -15.84
C GLU A 356 -27.15 -2.60 -15.07
N CYS A 357 -26.14 -1.72 -15.09
CA CYS A 357 -26.21 -0.44 -14.38
C CYS A 357 -25.47 0.71 -15.09
N VAL A 358 -25.90 1.93 -14.79
CA VAL A 358 -25.28 3.17 -15.30
C VAL A 358 -25.33 4.28 -14.24
N ALA A 359 -24.26 5.08 -14.14
CA ALA A 359 -24.22 6.27 -13.29
C ALA A 359 -23.39 7.39 -13.94
N PHE A 360 -23.83 8.65 -13.81
CA PHE A 360 -23.04 9.82 -14.19
C PHE A 360 -22.16 10.29 -13.02
N SER A 361 -20.97 10.80 -13.33
CA SER A 361 -20.18 11.58 -12.36
C SER A 361 -20.88 12.89 -11.98
N ARG A 362 -20.52 13.47 -10.84
CA ARG A 362 -21.09 14.72 -10.32
C ARG A 362 -20.97 15.89 -11.30
N ASP A 363 -19.89 15.94 -12.05
CA ASP A 363 -19.64 16.96 -13.07
C ASP A 363 -20.28 16.65 -14.44
N SER A 364 -20.98 15.51 -14.57
CA SER A 364 -21.60 15.00 -15.80
C SER A 364 -20.63 14.70 -16.96
N LYS A 365 -19.32 14.73 -16.72
CA LYS A 365 -18.30 14.47 -17.76
C LYS A 365 -17.99 13.00 -17.94
N LEU A 366 -18.19 12.19 -16.92
CA LEU A 366 -17.96 10.76 -16.94
C LEU A 366 -19.28 10.01 -16.81
N LEU A 367 -19.35 8.87 -17.48
CA LEU A 367 -20.41 7.89 -17.35
C LEU A 367 -19.77 6.56 -16.98
N ALA A 368 -20.17 5.96 -15.87
CA ALA A 368 -19.79 4.60 -15.51
C ALA A 368 -20.90 3.63 -15.92
N THR A 369 -20.52 2.50 -16.51
CA THR A 369 -21.42 1.41 -16.88
C THR A 369 -20.91 0.11 -16.29
N GLY A 370 -21.80 -0.68 -15.70
CA GLY A 370 -21.50 -2.03 -15.22
C GLY A 370 -22.21 -3.09 -16.06
N SER A 371 -21.49 -4.18 -16.28
CA SER A 371 -21.84 -5.32 -17.14
C SER A 371 -21.02 -6.52 -16.65
N GLU A 372 -20.37 -7.32 -17.50
CA GLU A 372 -19.28 -8.17 -17.00
C GLU A 372 -18.13 -7.33 -16.42
N TRP A 373 -17.83 -6.17 -17.00
CA TRP A 373 -16.79 -5.26 -16.51
C TRP A 373 -17.34 -3.88 -16.17
N ILE A 374 -16.57 -3.12 -15.41
CA ILE A 374 -16.79 -1.68 -15.28
C ILE A 374 -16.12 -0.98 -16.46
N SER A 375 -16.85 -0.04 -17.07
CA SER A 375 -16.30 0.85 -18.10
C SER A 375 -16.70 2.27 -17.77
N VAL A 376 -15.72 3.16 -17.74
CA VAL A 376 -15.94 4.60 -17.60
C VAL A 376 -15.74 5.25 -18.96
N TRP A 377 -16.65 6.14 -19.33
CA TRP A 377 -16.72 6.79 -20.62
C TRP A 377 -16.71 8.29 -20.42
N ASP A 378 -15.97 9.00 -21.27
CA ASP A 378 -16.11 10.44 -21.36
C ASP A 378 -17.37 10.78 -22.17
N THR A 379 -18.27 11.56 -21.59
CA THR A 379 -19.61 11.84 -22.14
C THR A 379 -19.57 12.77 -23.37
N ASN A 380 -18.50 13.55 -23.51
CA ASN A 380 -18.33 14.49 -24.63
C ASN A 380 -17.77 13.77 -25.87
N THR A 381 -16.71 13.00 -25.67
CA THR A 381 -16.00 12.28 -26.73
C THR A 381 -16.67 10.95 -27.07
N GLY A 382 -17.33 10.31 -26.11
CA GLY A 382 -17.86 8.95 -26.22
C GLY A 382 -16.78 7.87 -26.17
N LYS A 383 -15.53 8.23 -25.82
CA LYS A 383 -14.40 7.31 -25.71
C LYS A 383 -14.35 6.70 -24.32
N ARG A 384 -13.90 5.44 -24.24
CA ARG A 384 -13.61 4.77 -22.96
C ARG A 384 -12.37 5.39 -22.32
N VAL A 385 -12.41 5.58 -21.02
CA VAL A 385 -11.27 5.96 -20.19
C VAL A 385 -10.58 4.66 -19.75
N PRO A 386 -9.36 4.36 -20.20
CA PRO A 386 -8.72 3.05 -20.02
C PRO A 386 -8.29 2.77 -18.57
N GLU A 387 -8.11 3.80 -17.75
CA GLU A 387 -7.62 3.74 -16.37
C GLU A 387 -8.56 2.98 -15.42
N TYR A 388 -9.86 2.93 -15.74
CA TYR A 388 -10.88 2.33 -14.88
C TYR A 388 -11.37 0.97 -15.41
N ARG A 389 -10.44 0.02 -15.59
CA ARG A 389 -10.77 -1.39 -15.90
C ARG A 389 -10.67 -2.25 -14.65
N SER A 390 -11.74 -2.97 -14.33
CA SER A 390 -11.70 -4.09 -13.38
C SER A 390 -12.15 -5.37 -14.09
N ASN A 391 -11.28 -6.38 -14.10
CA ASN A 391 -11.57 -7.74 -14.57
C ASN A 391 -12.24 -8.54 -13.43
N THR A 392 -13.42 -8.12 -13.02
CA THR A 392 -14.17 -8.82 -11.97
C THR A 392 -15.47 -9.41 -12.49
N HIS A 393 -16.08 -10.28 -11.69
CA HIS A 393 -17.40 -10.85 -11.89
C HIS A 393 -18.47 -9.82 -12.31
N PRO A 394 -19.61 -10.26 -12.87
CA PRO A 394 -20.68 -9.36 -13.30
C PRO A 394 -21.03 -8.31 -12.24
N ILE A 395 -21.09 -7.07 -12.70
CA ILE A 395 -21.34 -5.87 -11.89
C ILE A 395 -22.82 -5.56 -11.92
N ALA A 396 -23.45 -5.64 -10.75
CA ALA A 396 -24.88 -5.43 -10.60
C ALA A 396 -25.24 -3.93 -10.46
N SER A 397 -24.38 -3.13 -9.84
CA SER A 397 -24.63 -1.70 -9.63
C SER A 397 -23.34 -0.90 -9.54
N VAL A 398 -23.43 0.37 -9.91
CA VAL A 398 -22.34 1.34 -9.88
C VAL A 398 -22.85 2.67 -9.34
N ALA A 399 -22.05 3.37 -8.54
CA ALA A 399 -22.39 4.67 -7.99
C ALA A 399 -21.14 5.54 -7.84
N PHE A 400 -21.22 6.82 -8.23
CA PHE A 400 -20.23 7.82 -7.88
C PHE A 400 -20.57 8.45 -6.54
N SER A 401 -19.56 8.77 -5.73
CA SER A 401 -19.80 9.59 -4.54
C SER A 401 -20.18 11.03 -4.95
N PRO A 402 -21.08 11.69 -4.20
CA PRO A 402 -21.48 13.07 -4.48
C PRO A 402 -20.34 14.08 -4.46
N ASP A 403 -19.29 13.83 -3.68
CA ASP A 403 -18.05 14.65 -3.66
C ASP A 403 -17.14 14.42 -4.89
N GLY A 404 -17.46 13.42 -5.72
CA GLY A 404 -16.75 13.09 -6.96
C GLY A 404 -15.41 12.39 -6.76
N LYS A 405 -15.06 11.97 -5.53
CA LYS A 405 -13.77 11.34 -5.24
C LYS A 405 -13.77 9.82 -5.39
N LEU A 406 -14.91 9.18 -5.13
CA LEU A 406 -15.04 7.74 -5.05
C LEU A 406 -15.98 7.20 -6.13
N LEU A 407 -15.69 6.00 -6.58
CA LEU A 407 -16.53 5.18 -7.45
C LEU A 407 -16.73 3.83 -6.78
N ALA A 408 -17.95 3.55 -6.32
CA ALA A 408 -18.29 2.24 -5.80
C ALA A 408 -18.94 1.39 -6.88
N PHE A 409 -18.70 0.09 -6.82
CA PHE A 409 -19.40 -0.89 -7.64
C PHE A 409 -19.61 -2.20 -6.88
N GLY A 410 -20.80 -2.78 -7.05
CA GLY A 410 -21.17 -4.07 -6.50
C GLY A 410 -20.89 -5.17 -7.52
N ALA A 411 -19.84 -5.96 -7.28
CA ALA A 411 -19.58 -7.20 -8.00
C ALA A 411 -20.29 -8.37 -7.29
N GLN A 412 -20.49 -9.49 -8.00
CA GLN A 412 -21.10 -10.70 -7.44
C GLN A 412 -20.40 -11.21 -6.17
N SER A 413 -19.10 -10.94 -6.02
CA SER A 413 -18.28 -11.45 -4.92
C SER A 413 -17.87 -10.40 -3.89
N ALA A 414 -18.08 -9.11 -4.14
CA ALA A 414 -17.63 -8.02 -3.26
C ALA A 414 -18.25 -6.68 -3.63
N VAL A 415 -18.41 -5.81 -2.63
CA VAL A 415 -18.59 -4.36 -2.86
C VAL A 415 -17.22 -3.71 -2.79
N GLU A 416 -16.88 -2.95 -3.82
CA GLU A 416 -15.59 -2.32 -3.95
C GLU A 416 -15.72 -0.83 -4.15
N VAL A 417 -14.76 -0.10 -3.59
CA VAL A 417 -14.67 1.35 -3.66
C VAL A 417 -13.34 1.71 -4.27
N PHE A 418 -13.40 2.43 -5.38
CA PHE A 418 -12.25 2.94 -6.12
C PHE A 418 -12.08 4.42 -5.83
N ASP A 419 -10.89 4.82 -5.42
CA ASP A 419 -10.51 6.22 -5.29
C ASP A 419 -10.05 6.75 -6.66
N LEU A 420 -10.79 7.71 -7.22
CA LEU A 420 -10.53 8.26 -8.54
C LEU A 420 -9.27 9.13 -8.59
N GLY A 421 -8.78 9.63 -7.44
CA GLY A 421 -7.59 10.47 -7.34
C GLY A 421 -6.30 9.70 -7.06
N THR A 422 -6.37 8.58 -6.33
CA THR A 422 -5.20 7.77 -5.97
C THR A 422 -5.10 6.45 -6.72
N THR A 423 -6.12 6.09 -7.51
CA THR A 423 -6.28 4.78 -8.17
C THR A 423 -6.28 3.58 -7.20
N SER A 424 -6.39 3.86 -5.90
CA SER A 424 -6.42 2.83 -4.87
C SER A 424 -7.80 2.17 -4.81
N ARG A 425 -7.79 0.86 -4.53
CA ARG A 425 -9.00 0.03 -4.47
C ARG A 425 -9.14 -0.56 -3.09
N ARG A 426 -10.33 -0.43 -2.52
CA ARG A 426 -10.70 -0.97 -1.22
C ARG A 426 -11.87 -1.93 -1.40
N SER A 427 -11.73 -3.15 -0.91
CA SER A 427 -12.80 -4.14 -0.86
C SER A 427 -13.44 -4.07 0.52
N LEU A 428 -14.75 -3.81 0.58
CA LEU A 428 -15.48 -3.67 1.84
C LEU A 428 -15.73 -5.03 2.49
N GLU A 429 -16.18 -6.02 1.70
CA GLU A 429 -16.35 -7.40 2.15
C GLU A 429 -16.60 -8.32 0.95
N LYS A 430 -16.55 -9.64 1.17
CA LYS A 430 -17.07 -10.61 0.20
C LYS A 430 -18.60 -10.53 0.21
N ALA A 431 -19.20 -10.04 -0.87
CA ALA A 431 -20.64 -9.99 -1.04
C ALA A 431 -21.15 -11.31 -1.62
N TRP A 432 -22.35 -11.72 -1.22
CA TRP A 432 -23.04 -12.92 -1.69
C TRP A 432 -24.03 -12.59 -2.83
N ASP A 433 -24.68 -13.64 -3.32
CA ASP A 433 -25.15 -13.79 -4.70
C ASP A 433 -26.16 -12.74 -5.21
N ARG A 434 -26.00 -12.42 -6.50
CA ARG A 434 -26.95 -11.78 -7.44
C ARG A 434 -27.87 -10.67 -6.90
N ASN A 435 -27.56 -9.46 -7.37
CA ASN A 435 -28.31 -8.20 -7.31
C ASN A 435 -27.92 -7.25 -6.17
N ASN A 436 -26.72 -6.69 -6.29
CA ASN A 436 -26.20 -5.70 -5.35
C ASN A 436 -26.52 -4.30 -5.88
N SER A 437 -27.68 -3.73 -5.51
CA SER A 437 -27.89 -2.27 -5.63
C SER A 437 -27.00 -1.58 -4.60
N ILE A 438 -26.31 -0.52 -5.01
CA ILE A 438 -25.45 0.29 -4.12
C ILE A 438 -25.77 1.77 -4.30
N THR A 439 -25.63 2.55 -3.22
CA THR A 439 -25.82 4.01 -3.28
C THR A 439 -25.02 4.70 -2.19
N PHE A 440 -24.44 5.86 -2.49
CA PHE A 440 -23.85 6.74 -1.50
C PHE A 440 -24.91 7.63 -0.85
N SER A 441 -24.72 8.00 0.40
CA SER A 441 -25.42 9.13 0.99
C SER A 441 -24.94 10.44 0.35
N HIS A 442 -25.81 11.44 0.27
CA HIS A 442 -25.50 12.72 -0.39
C HIS A 442 -24.40 13.54 0.29
N ASP A 443 -24.11 13.27 1.56
CA ASP A 443 -22.97 13.83 2.28
C ASP A 443 -21.65 13.06 2.04
N SER A 444 -21.68 11.99 1.22
CA SER A 444 -20.55 11.12 0.87
C SER A 444 -19.91 10.35 2.05
N LYS A 445 -20.55 10.34 3.23
CA LYS A 445 -20.02 9.68 4.43
C LYS A 445 -20.45 8.22 4.58
N LEU A 446 -21.61 7.89 4.03
CA LEU A 446 -22.18 6.55 4.10
C LEU A 446 -22.27 5.93 2.71
N LEU A 447 -22.05 4.63 2.66
CA LEU A 447 -22.40 3.79 1.52
C LEU A 447 -23.45 2.79 1.99
N ALA A 448 -24.52 2.61 1.23
CA ALA A 448 -25.46 1.52 1.44
C ALA A 448 -25.24 0.48 0.34
N SER A 449 -25.22 -0.79 0.74
CA SER A 449 -25.21 -1.93 -0.17
C SER A 449 -26.27 -2.94 0.21
N VAL A 450 -26.86 -3.56 -0.79
CA VAL A 450 -27.75 -4.70 -0.62
C VAL A 450 -26.93 -5.97 -0.36
N GLY A 451 -27.33 -6.77 0.63
CA GLY A 451 -26.98 -8.18 0.78
C GLY A 451 -28.14 -9.09 0.35
N ASP A 452 -28.15 -10.36 0.75
CA ASP A 452 -29.19 -11.31 0.30
C ASP A 452 -30.59 -10.83 0.69
N TRP A 453 -30.80 -10.50 1.98
CA TRP A 453 -32.07 -9.99 2.54
C TRP A 453 -31.91 -8.79 3.47
N ASP A 454 -30.68 -8.31 3.67
CA ASP A 454 -30.34 -7.19 4.52
C ASP A 454 -29.79 -6.01 3.70
N ILE A 455 -29.77 -4.83 4.31
CA ILE A 455 -29.07 -3.66 3.76
C ILE A 455 -27.96 -3.31 4.71
N ARG A 456 -26.73 -3.21 4.20
CA ARG A 456 -25.56 -2.86 4.98
C ARG A 456 -25.18 -1.42 4.77
N ILE A 457 -24.93 -0.71 5.86
CA ILE A 457 -24.50 0.68 5.89
C ILE A 457 -23.03 0.71 6.31
N TRP A 458 -22.20 1.33 5.48
CA TRP A 458 -20.75 1.38 5.63
C TRP A 458 -20.28 2.82 5.80
N ASP A 459 -19.19 3.02 6.55
CA ASP A 459 -18.42 4.26 6.48
C ASP A 459 -17.54 4.26 5.22
N THR A 460 -17.58 5.35 4.45
CA THR A 460 -16.87 5.45 3.16
C THR A 460 -15.35 5.61 3.28
N GLU A 461 -14.86 6.04 4.44
CA GLU A 461 -13.46 6.37 4.68
C GLU A 461 -12.71 5.23 5.37
N THR A 462 -13.29 4.62 6.39
CA THR A 462 -12.74 3.47 7.11
C THR A 462 -13.12 2.14 6.47
N CYS A 463 -14.14 2.14 5.59
CA CYS A 463 -14.65 0.93 4.97
C CYS A 463 -15.22 -0.09 5.99
N GLN A 464 -15.62 0.37 7.17
CA GLN A 464 -16.21 -0.47 8.21
C GLN A 464 -17.74 -0.54 8.12
N LEU A 465 -18.30 -1.71 8.43
CA LEU A 465 -19.74 -1.91 8.57
C LEU A 465 -20.25 -1.20 9.83
N LEU A 466 -21.18 -0.27 9.67
CA LEU A 466 -21.78 0.50 10.76
C LEU A 466 -23.08 -0.13 11.27
N GLN A 467 -23.92 -0.62 10.36
CA GLN A 467 -25.21 -1.24 10.68
C GLN A 467 -25.65 -2.19 9.58
N SER A 468 -26.35 -3.28 9.96
CA SER A 468 -27.16 -4.08 9.04
C SER A 468 -28.66 -3.86 9.33
N LEU A 469 -29.43 -3.64 8.26
CA LEU A 469 -30.87 -3.40 8.28
C LEU A 469 -31.60 -4.65 7.83
N GLU A 470 -32.09 -5.40 8.81
CA GLU A 470 -32.85 -6.61 8.59
C GLU A 470 -34.35 -6.30 8.54
N GLY A 471 -35.08 -7.00 7.66
CA GLY A 471 -36.54 -6.87 7.61
C GLY A 471 -37.18 -7.22 6.28
N HIS A 472 -36.40 -7.33 5.19
CA HIS A 472 -36.88 -7.92 3.94
C HIS A 472 -36.90 -9.44 4.06
N SER A 473 -37.92 -10.08 3.49
CA SER A 473 -38.05 -11.53 3.40
C SER A 473 -37.77 -12.05 1.99
N SER A 474 -37.29 -11.18 1.11
CA SER A 474 -37.00 -11.46 -0.30
C SER A 474 -35.84 -10.58 -0.77
N LEU A 475 -35.35 -10.85 -1.98
CA LEU A 475 -34.26 -10.10 -2.60
C LEU A 475 -34.63 -8.61 -2.73
N ILE A 476 -33.64 -7.74 -2.48
CA ILE A 476 -33.79 -6.29 -2.61
C ILE A 476 -33.29 -5.90 -4.00
N CYS A 477 -34.16 -5.30 -4.81
CA CYS A 477 -33.84 -4.96 -6.20
C CYS A 477 -33.21 -3.58 -6.35
N SER A 478 -33.54 -2.64 -5.47
CA SER A 478 -33.07 -1.26 -5.55
C SER A 478 -33.08 -0.58 -4.19
N ILE A 479 -32.07 0.25 -3.93
CA ILE A 479 -31.97 1.12 -2.76
C ILE A 479 -31.64 2.55 -3.19
N ALA A 480 -32.11 3.54 -2.44
CA ALA A 480 -31.81 4.95 -2.69
C ALA A 480 -31.85 5.76 -1.39
N PHE A 481 -30.85 6.62 -1.16
CA PHE A 481 -30.93 7.65 -0.12
C PHE A 481 -31.75 8.84 -0.58
N SER A 482 -32.45 9.48 0.35
CA SER A 482 -32.96 10.83 0.14
C SER A 482 -31.81 11.84 0.11
N HIS A 483 -32.01 12.96 -0.59
CA HIS A 483 -30.98 13.98 -0.78
C HIS A 483 -30.64 14.74 0.50
N ASP A 484 -31.57 14.76 1.46
CA ASP A 484 -31.35 15.26 2.82
C ASP A 484 -30.71 14.23 3.77
N THR A 485 -30.38 13.03 3.26
CA THR A 485 -29.75 11.91 3.97
C THR A 485 -30.51 11.40 5.20
N ARG A 486 -31.82 11.70 5.32
CA ARG A 486 -32.64 11.26 6.47
C ARG A 486 -33.39 9.96 6.23
N LEU A 487 -33.67 9.65 4.96
CA LEU A 487 -34.41 8.48 4.55
C LEU A 487 -33.56 7.59 3.65
N LEU A 488 -33.77 6.29 3.78
CA LEU A 488 -33.30 5.28 2.85
C LEU A 488 -34.52 4.51 2.39
N ALA A 489 -34.73 4.42 1.07
CA ALA A 489 -35.77 3.60 0.48
C ALA A 489 -35.16 2.30 -0.04
N SER A 490 -35.91 1.21 0.09
CA SER A 490 -35.50 -0.10 -0.43
C SER A 490 -36.70 -0.82 -1.04
N ALA A 491 -36.49 -1.43 -2.19
CA ALA A 491 -37.51 -2.08 -2.99
C ALA A 491 -37.26 -3.59 -3.07
N SER A 492 -38.31 -4.38 -2.92
CA SER A 492 -38.21 -5.84 -2.79
C SER A 492 -38.85 -6.60 -3.95
N HIS A 493 -38.38 -7.85 -4.12
CA HIS A 493 -38.87 -8.79 -5.10
C HIS A 493 -40.27 -9.33 -4.78
N VAL A 494 -40.87 -10.04 -5.74
CA VAL A 494 -42.29 -10.46 -5.81
C VAL A 494 -42.85 -11.04 -4.50
N GLN A 495 -42.06 -11.79 -3.72
CA GLN A 495 -42.54 -12.40 -2.48
C GLN A 495 -42.95 -11.39 -1.41
N ASP A 496 -42.37 -10.19 -1.43
CA ASP A 496 -42.75 -9.10 -0.53
C ASP A 496 -43.44 -7.96 -1.32
N SER A 497 -42.96 -7.63 -2.52
CA SER A 497 -43.52 -6.59 -3.41
C SER A 497 -43.74 -5.23 -2.71
N VAL A 498 -42.90 -4.91 -1.73
CA VAL A 498 -42.99 -3.69 -0.92
C VAL A 498 -41.82 -2.76 -1.12
N ILE A 499 -42.05 -1.51 -0.75
CA ILE A 499 -41.01 -0.52 -0.51
C ILE A 499 -40.91 -0.29 1.00
N ARG A 500 -39.72 -0.42 1.57
CA ARG A 500 -39.46 -0.05 2.97
C ARG A 500 -38.75 1.30 3.02
N LEU A 501 -39.24 2.17 3.90
CA LEU A 501 -38.60 3.43 4.27
C LEU A 501 -37.93 3.28 5.63
N TRP A 502 -36.62 3.46 5.64
CA TRP A 502 -35.78 3.47 6.82
C TRP A 502 -35.46 4.92 7.16
N HIS A 503 -35.61 5.29 8.43
CA HIS A 503 -35.32 6.63 8.89
C HIS A 503 -34.08 6.64 9.77
N LEU A 504 -33.22 7.62 9.55
CA LEU A 504 -32.10 7.88 10.42
C LEU A 504 -32.61 8.48 11.73
N LYS A 505 -32.60 7.73 12.84
CA LYS A 505 -32.98 8.32 14.13
C LYS A 505 -32.02 9.45 14.47
N ALA A 506 -32.56 10.67 14.57
CA ALA A 506 -31.86 11.75 15.23
C ALA A 506 -31.59 11.32 16.68
N ARG A 507 -30.34 11.38 17.10
CA ARG A 507 -29.93 10.98 18.46
C ARG A 507 -30.90 11.56 19.49
N PRO A 508 -31.53 10.74 20.35
CA PRO A 508 -31.96 11.25 21.63
C PRO A 508 -30.69 11.57 22.44
N TRP A 509 -30.76 12.56 23.33
CA TRP A 509 -29.82 12.92 24.42
C TRP A 509 -29.02 14.22 24.27
N PRO A 510 -28.81 14.93 25.40
CA PRO A 510 -29.38 16.26 25.59
C PRO A 510 -28.34 17.36 25.36
N ARG A 511 -28.85 18.58 25.19
CA ARG A 511 -28.07 19.79 25.45
C ARG A 511 -27.60 19.73 26.91
N TYR A 512 -26.31 19.52 27.13
CA TYR A 512 -25.64 19.86 28.37
C TYR A 512 -25.05 21.27 28.26
#